data_AF-A0A516GDM2-F1
#
_entry.id   AF-A0A516GDM2-F1
#
_cell.length_a   1.000
_cell.length_b   1.000
_cell.length_c   1.000
_cell.angle_alpha   90.00
_cell.angle_beta   90.00
_cell.angle_gamma   90.00
#
_symmetry.space_group_name_H-M   'P 1'
#
loop_
_entity.id
_entity.type
_entity.pdbx_description
1 polymer ?
#
loop_
_entity_poly.entity_id
_entity_poly.type
_entity_poly.pdbx_seq_one_letter_code
_entity_poly.pdbx_strand_id
1 'polypeptide(L)'
;MRVFSVDERDSSWELPAPRFRVYLHGSERDATYGWTATYDILDADVLQAIDWAQRQAGDQRTYAVALVYDDATHERLNPGHGRGLVWLLGRDGNDIPHDEPALAAAQQRMLRRRHDPVRVPEADRAPADLEVGDPPTP
;
A
#
# COMPACT_ATOMS: atom_id res chain seq x y z
N MET A 1 -18.54 -3.64 0.61
CA MET A 1 -17.89 -4.81 1.23
C MET A 1 -18.79 -6.01 1.03
N ARG A 2 -18.23 -7.19 0.79
CA ARG A 2 -18.96 -8.47 0.70
C ARG A 2 -18.15 -9.50 1.49
N VAL A 3 -18.83 -10.41 2.17
CA VAL A 3 -18.21 -11.45 3.00
C VAL A 3 -18.83 -12.78 2.63
N PHE A 4 -17.98 -13.79 2.43
CA PHE A 4 -18.37 -15.15 2.07
C PHE A 4 -17.59 -16.12 2.96
N SER A 5 -18.19 -17.26 3.34
CA SER A 5 -17.47 -18.36 3.98
C SER A 5 -16.56 -19.05 2.95
N VAL A 6 -15.39 -19.49 3.38
CA VAL A 6 -14.41 -20.21 2.55
C VAL A 6 -14.00 -21.54 3.21
N ASP A 7 -13.51 -22.49 2.43
CA ASP A 7 -12.91 -23.74 2.90
C ASP A 7 -11.39 -23.62 2.83
N GLU A 8 -10.71 -23.64 3.98
CA GLU A 8 -9.26 -23.44 4.06
C GLU A 8 -8.46 -24.53 3.32
N ARG A 9 -9.07 -25.69 3.06
CA ARG A 9 -8.43 -26.78 2.31
C ARG A 9 -8.14 -26.41 0.85
N ASP A 10 -8.72 -25.31 0.36
CA ASP A 10 -8.46 -24.78 -0.98
C ASP A 10 -7.19 -23.89 -1.05
N SER A 11 -6.56 -23.59 0.10
CA SER A 11 -5.29 -22.85 0.16
C SER A 11 -4.11 -23.77 -0.19
N SER A 12 -3.52 -23.55 -1.36
CA SER A 12 -2.37 -24.35 -1.86
C SER A 12 -1.01 -23.70 -1.60
N TRP A 13 -0.99 -22.44 -1.15
CA TRP A 13 0.23 -21.69 -0.89
C TRP A 13 -0.04 -20.51 0.06
N GLU A 14 0.99 -20.10 0.79
CA GLU A 14 0.95 -18.97 1.73
C GLU A 14 2.29 -18.20 1.67
N LEU A 15 2.24 -16.88 1.92
CA LEU A 15 3.42 -16.04 2.09
C LEU A 15 3.44 -15.47 3.52
N PRO A 16 4.24 -16.05 4.43
CA PRO A 16 4.23 -15.67 5.85
C PRO A 16 4.95 -14.34 6.14
N ALA A 17 5.76 -13.85 5.20
CA ALA A 17 6.51 -12.60 5.31
C ALA A 17 6.11 -11.66 4.16
N PRO A 18 5.00 -10.90 4.30
CA PRO A 18 4.55 -10.01 3.24
C PRO A 18 5.51 -8.83 3.04
N ARG A 19 5.75 -8.48 1.77
CA ARG A 19 6.37 -7.20 1.40
C ARG A 19 5.27 -6.21 1.06
N PHE A 20 5.16 -5.12 1.82
CA PHE A 20 4.25 -4.03 1.47
C PHE A 20 4.98 -2.97 0.66
N ARG A 21 4.28 -2.32 -0.27
CA ARG A 21 4.75 -1.11 -0.95
C ARG A 21 3.87 0.06 -0.57
N VAL A 22 4.49 1.08 0.00
CA VAL A 22 3.87 2.36 0.34
C VAL A 22 4.16 3.37 -0.74
N TYR A 23 3.12 4.07 -1.16
CA TYR A 23 3.20 5.22 -2.05
C TYR A 23 2.88 6.47 -1.24
N LEU A 24 3.78 7.44 -1.23
CA LEU A 24 3.55 8.79 -0.70
C LEU A 24 3.41 9.74 -1.88
N HIS A 25 2.22 10.31 -2.05
CA HIS A 25 1.94 11.24 -3.13
C HIS A 25 2.02 12.68 -2.61
N GLY A 26 2.90 13.47 -3.19
CA GLY A 26 2.88 14.92 -3.09
C GLY A 26 1.62 15.44 -3.75
N SER A 27 0.59 15.65 -2.95
CA SER A 27 -0.79 15.83 -3.40
C SER A 27 -1.27 17.23 -3.05
N GLU A 28 -2.11 17.79 -3.90
CA GLU A 28 -2.74 19.09 -3.63
C GLU A 28 -3.84 18.96 -2.56
N ARG A 29 -4.50 20.08 -2.25
CA ARG A 29 -5.58 20.12 -1.25
C ARG A 29 -6.69 19.12 -1.57
N ASP A 30 -7.15 19.12 -2.82
CA ASP A 30 -8.35 18.40 -3.27
C ASP A 30 -8.03 17.33 -4.34
N ALA A 31 -6.76 17.01 -4.55
CA ALA A 31 -6.32 16.05 -5.56
C ALA A 31 -5.19 15.15 -5.06
N THR A 32 -5.14 13.91 -5.54
CA THR A 32 -4.13 12.91 -5.16
C THR A 32 -2.89 12.87 -6.06
N TYR A 33 -2.94 13.52 -7.22
CA TYR A 33 -1.85 13.47 -8.20
C TYR A 33 -0.66 14.34 -7.79
N GLY A 34 0.53 13.97 -8.27
CA GLY A 34 1.76 14.74 -8.14
C GLY A 34 3.00 13.85 -8.09
N TRP A 35 4.07 14.32 -7.45
CA TRP A 35 5.28 13.50 -7.30
C TRP A 35 4.99 12.31 -6.37
N THR A 36 5.71 11.20 -6.59
CA THR A 36 5.51 9.97 -5.81
C THR A 36 6.84 9.48 -5.26
N ALA A 37 6.89 9.22 -3.95
CA ALA A 37 7.95 8.42 -3.35
C ALA A 37 7.41 7.05 -2.96
N THR A 38 8.19 6.00 -3.22
CA THR A 38 7.81 4.61 -2.98
C THR A 38 8.77 3.96 -2.01
N TYR A 39 8.22 3.22 -1.05
CA TYR A 39 8.99 2.50 -0.04
C TYR A 39 8.47 1.08 0.07
N ASP A 40 9.37 0.10 0.13
CA ASP A 40 9.00 -1.26 0.51
C ASP A 40 9.17 -1.41 2.03
N ILE A 41 8.19 -2.02 2.69
CA ILE A 41 8.20 -2.37 4.11
C ILE A 41 8.21 -3.91 4.19
N LEU A 42 9.18 -4.41 4.94
CA LEU A 42 9.38 -5.84 5.26
C LEU A 42 9.15 -6.04 6.76
N ASP A 43 8.98 -7.29 7.17
CA ASP A 43 8.91 -7.70 8.58
C ASP A 43 7.86 -6.92 9.41
N ALA A 44 6.75 -6.59 8.75
CA ALA A 44 5.64 -5.86 9.33
C ALA A 44 4.32 -6.57 9.03
N ASP A 45 3.26 -6.18 9.73
CA ASP A 45 1.89 -6.42 9.30
C ASP A 45 1.26 -5.20 8.60
N VAL A 46 0.02 -5.34 8.15
CA VAL A 46 -0.70 -4.29 7.43
C VAL A 46 -1.01 -3.06 8.31
N LEU A 47 -1.23 -3.23 9.62
CA LEU A 47 -1.51 -2.12 10.53
C LEU A 47 -0.26 -1.28 10.75
N GLN A 48 0.89 -1.94 10.94
CA GLN A 48 2.19 -1.29 11.04
C GLN A 48 2.55 -0.53 9.76
N ALA A 49 2.33 -1.14 8.58
CA ALA A 49 2.56 -0.48 7.31
C ALA A 49 1.67 0.78 7.12
N ILE A 50 0.39 0.70 7.51
CA ILE A 50 -0.53 1.84 7.49
C ILE A 50 -0.10 2.92 8.47
N ASP A 51 0.27 2.55 9.69
CA ASP A 51 0.72 3.49 10.73
C ASP A 51 1.99 4.23 10.32
N TRP A 52 2.97 3.51 9.78
CA TRP A 52 4.17 4.14 9.23
C TRP A 52 3.82 5.08 8.09
N ALA A 53 3.03 4.62 7.11
CA ALA A 53 2.68 5.41 5.93
C ALA A 53 1.95 6.72 6.30
N GLN A 54 0.99 6.68 7.23
CA GLN A 54 0.27 7.88 7.65
C GLN A 54 1.16 8.85 8.44
N ARG A 55 2.11 8.35 9.25
CA ARG A 55 3.09 9.21 9.94
C ARG A 55 4.01 9.91 8.95
N GLN A 56 4.49 9.22 7.91
CA GLN A 56 5.33 9.81 6.88
C GLN A 56 4.56 10.76 5.94
N ALA A 57 3.27 10.49 5.71
CA ALA A 57 2.42 11.35 4.92
C ALA A 57 2.12 12.68 5.65
N GLY A 58 1.94 12.62 6.97
CA GLY A 58 1.50 13.76 7.76
C GLY A 58 0.15 14.28 7.27
N ASP A 59 -0.04 15.60 7.38
CA ASP A 59 -1.25 16.29 6.94
C ASP A 59 -1.09 16.94 5.55
N GLN A 60 0.02 16.71 4.86
CA GLN A 60 0.31 17.35 3.56
C GLN A 60 0.21 16.37 2.38
N ARG A 61 0.39 15.08 2.62
CA ARG A 61 0.45 14.06 1.56
C ARG A 61 -0.75 13.13 1.65
N THR A 62 -0.94 12.35 0.60
CA THR A 62 -1.81 11.17 0.63
C THR A 62 -0.95 9.94 0.50
N TYR A 63 -1.43 8.81 1.00
CA TYR A 63 -0.70 7.56 0.92
C TYR A 63 -1.58 6.42 0.44
N ALA A 64 -0.93 5.42 -0.15
CA ALA A 64 -1.52 4.15 -0.51
C ALA A 64 -0.58 3.01 -0.12
N VAL A 65 -1.15 1.82 0.10
CA VAL A 65 -0.43 0.61 0.50
C VAL A 65 -0.87 -0.54 -0.40
N ALA A 66 0.09 -1.23 -0.99
CA ALA A 66 -0.11 -2.46 -1.73
C ALA A 66 0.69 -3.61 -1.09
N LEU A 67 0.22 -4.84 -1.25
CA LEU A 67 1.05 -6.03 -1.11
C LEU A 67 1.82 -6.23 -2.42
N VAL A 68 3.12 -6.43 -2.33
CA VAL A 68 3.97 -6.78 -3.46
C VAL A 68 3.93 -8.28 -3.66
N TYR A 69 3.70 -8.72 -4.88
CA TYR A 69 3.74 -10.12 -5.28
C TYR A 69 4.75 -10.30 -6.40
N ASP A 70 5.77 -11.12 -6.19
CA ASP A 70 6.75 -11.46 -7.23
C ASP A 70 6.28 -12.77 -7.93
N ASP A 71 5.73 -12.66 -9.13
CA ASP A 71 5.32 -13.78 -9.97
C ASP A 71 6.53 -14.34 -10.73
N ALA A 72 7.10 -15.42 -10.21
CA ALA A 72 8.25 -16.09 -10.82
C ALA A 72 7.96 -16.64 -12.23
N THR A 73 6.71 -16.98 -12.54
CA THR A 73 6.35 -17.44 -13.88
C THR A 73 6.33 -16.27 -14.85
N HIS A 74 5.74 -15.14 -14.45
CA HIS A 74 5.73 -13.93 -15.28
C HIS A 74 7.14 -13.37 -15.48
N GLU A 75 7.98 -13.38 -14.44
CA GLU A 75 9.39 -12.98 -14.54
C GLU A 75 10.16 -13.82 -15.56
N ARG A 76 9.96 -15.15 -15.55
CA ARG A 76 10.64 -16.05 -16.50
C ARG A 76 10.20 -15.80 -17.95
N LEU A 77 8.94 -15.42 -18.16
CA LEU A 77 8.39 -15.13 -19.50
C LEU A 77 8.74 -13.72 -19.97
N ASN A 78 8.88 -12.77 -19.04
CA ASN A 78 9.16 -11.37 -19.31
C ASN A 78 10.07 -10.78 -18.21
N PRO A 79 11.41 -10.95 -18.33
CA PRO A 79 12.36 -10.53 -17.31
C PRO A 79 12.21 -9.04 -16.95
N GLY A 80 12.16 -8.74 -15.66
CA GLY A 80 11.92 -7.41 -15.11
C GLY A 80 10.45 -7.04 -14.89
N HIS A 81 9.50 -7.92 -15.25
CA HIS A 81 8.07 -7.64 -15.17
C HIS A 81 7.31 -8.60 -14.23
N GLY A 82 8.00 -9.47 -13.50
CA GLY A 82 7.35 -10.41 -12.58
C GLY A 82 6.70 -9.76 -11.36
N ARG A 83 7.04 -8.51 -11.03
CA ARG A 83 6.50 -7.84 -9.84
C ARG A 83 5.11 -7.24 -10.10
N GLY A 84 4.13 -7.77 -9.38
CA GLY A 84 2.76 -7.25 -9.29
C GLY A 84 2.45 -6.57 -7.97
N LEU A 85 1.31 -5.87 -7.95
CA LEU A 85 0.80 -5.15 -6.78
C LEU A 85 -0.66 -5.54 -6.52
N VAL A 86 -0.97 -5.84 -5.26
CA VAL A 86 -2.34 -6.02 -4.77
C VAL A 86 -2.66 -4.87 -3.82
N TRP A 87 -3.51 -3.94 -4.25
CA TRP A 87 -3.83 -2.74 -3.47
C TRP A 87 -4.67 -3.08 -2.22
N LEU A 88 -4.14 -2.73 -1.05
CA LEU A 88 -4.79 -2.95 0.25
C LEU A 88 -5.49 -1.69 0.76
N LEU A 89 -4.85 -0.53 0.57
CA LEU A 89 -5.37 0.77 0.97
C LEU A 89 -5.05 1.81 -0.09
N GLY A 90 -6.07 2.56 -0.54
CA GLY A 90 -5.89 3.55 -1.60
C GLY A 90 -5.59 2.89 -2.96
N ARG A 91 -5.01 3.70 -3.86
CA ARG A 91 -4.53 3.36 -5.22
C ARG A 91 -3.39 4.30 -5.57
N ASP A 92 -2.82 4.17 -6.76
CA ASP A 92 -1.91 5.19 -7.29
C ASP A 92 -2.66 6.53 -7.38
N GLY A 93 -2.10 7.56 -6.77
CA GLY A 93 -2.69 8.90 -6.73
C GLY A 93 -2.69 9.59 -8.09
N ASN A 94 -1.87 9.12 -9.03
CA ASN A 94 -1.75 9.66 -10.38
C ASN A 94 -2.66 8.97 -11.40
N ASP A 95 -3.34 7.87 -11.01
CA ASP A 95 -4.33 7.24 -11.87
C ASP A 95 -5.49 8.22 -12.14
N ILE A 96 -5.93 8.27 -13.39
CA ILE A 96 -7.06 9.11 -13.78
C ILE A 96 -8.34 8.25 -13.68
N PRO A 97 -9.32 8.65 -12.85
CA PRO A 97 -10.59 7.93 -12.71
C PRO A 97 -11.49 8.17 -13.94
N HIS A 98 -11.13 7.58 -15.08
CA HIS A 98 -11.96 7.57 -16.29
C HIS A 98 -13.14 6.61 -16.10
N ASP A 99 -14.26 7.15 -15.62
CA ASP A 99 -15.50 6.40 -15.37
C ASP A 99 -15.31 5.14 -14.51
N GLU A 100 -14.29 5.11 -13.65
CA GLU A 100 -14.03 4.05 -12.67
C GLU A 100 -14.44 4.52 -11.26
N PRO A 101 -15.68 4.26 -10.81
CA PRO A 101 -16.16 4.81 -9.53
C PRO A 101 -15.38 4.28 -8.33
N ALA A 102 -14.83 3.07 -8.44
CA ALA A 102 -14.03 2.47 -7.39
C ALA A 102 -12.72 3.23 -7.14
N LEU A 103 -12.05 3.65 -8.22
CA LEU A 103 -10.83 4.47 -8.15
C LEU A 103 -11.12 5.85 -7.59
N ALA A 104 -12.15 6.55 -8.11
CA ALA A 104 -12.57 7.86 -7.59
C ALA A 104 -12.88 7.79 -6.08
N ALA A 105 -13.62 6.78 -5.64
CA ALA A 105 -13.94 6.58 -4.23
C ALA A 105 -12.69 6.25 -3.39
N ALA A 106 -11.69 5.56 -3.95
CA ALA A 106 -10.42 5.29 -3.28
C ALA A 106 -9.61 6.58 -3.08
N GLN A 107 -9.48 7.42 -4.11
CA GLN A 107 -8.79 8.71 -4.03
C GLN A 107 -9.47 9.67 -3.03
N GLN A 108 -10.80 9.73 -3.01
CA GLN A 108 -11.54 10.49 -2.00
C GLN A 108 -11.30 10.00 -0.56
N ARG A 109 -11.11 8.68 -0.36
CA ARG A 109 -10.74 8.14 0.96
C ARG A 109 -9.30 8.50 1.32
N MET A 110 -8.37 8.50 0.36
CA MET A 110 -6.99 8.92 0.57
C MET A 110 -6.92 10.38 1.03
N LEU A 111 -7.66 11.28 0.38
CA LEU A 111 -7.75 12.69 0.79
C LEU A 111 -8.33 12.85 2.20
N ARG A 112 -9.39 12.12 2.55
CA ARG A 112 -9.97 12.16 3.90
C ARG A 112 -8.99 11.73 4.99
N ARG A 113 -8.18 10.69 4.72
CA ARG A 113 -7.23 10.13 5.70
C ARG A 113 -6.11 11.09 6.10
N ARG A 114 -5.85 12.13 5.31
CA ARG A 114 -4.94 13.23 5.66
C ARG A 114 -5.37 13.93 6.97
N HIS A 115 -6.67 13.99 7.23
CA HIS A 115 -7.24 14.65 8.40
C HIS A 115 -7.94 13.69 9.37
N ASP A 116 -8.30 12.49 8.91
CA ASP A 116 -8.89 11.42 9.70
C ASP A 116 -8.06 10.12 9.55
N PRO A 117 -6.88 10.05 10.20
CA PRO A 117 -5.98 8.92 10.06
C PRO A 117 -6.58 7.65 10.67
N VAL A 118 -6.10 6.49 10.20
CA VAL A 118 -6.50 5.21 10.77
C VAL A 118 -5.99 5.14 12.22
N ARG A 119 -6.89 4.83 13.15
CA ARG A 119 -6.52 4.60 14.55
C ARG A 119 -5.87 3.24 14.69
N VAL A 120 -4.55 3.24 14.87
CA VAL A 120 -3.77 2.04 15.14
C VAL A 120 -3.44 1.99 16.65
N PRO A 121 -3.86 0.92 17.36
CA PRO A 121 -3.52 0.71 18.77
C PRO A 121 -2.00 0.74 18.98
N GLU A 122 -1.55 1.21 20.15
CA GLU A 122 -0.12 1.40 20.42
C GLU A 122 0.71 0.12 20.24
N ALA A 123 0.16 -1.04 20.60
CA ALA A 123 0.80 -2.35 20.44
C ALA A 123 1.02 -2.76 18.97
N ASP A 124 0.25 -2.20 18.04
CA ASP A 124 0.26 -2.55 16.62
C ASP A 124 0.93 -1.46 15.76
N ARG A 125 1.53 -0.43 16.40
CA ARG A 125 2.21 0.64 15.67
C ARG A 125 3.55 0.16 15.14
N ALA A 126 3.97 0.75 14.02
CA ALA A 126 5.35 0.57 13.57
C ALA A 126 6.32 1.25 14.57
N PRO A 127 7.57 0.78 14.67
CA PRO A 127 8.59 1.43 15.50
C PRO A 127 8.71 2.94 15.21
N ALA A 128 8.99 3.73 16.25
CA ALA A 128 9.07 5.19 16.14
C ALA A 128 10.38 5.65 15.47
N ASP A 129 11.44 4.88 15.66
CA ASP A 129 12.82 5.10 15.25
C ASP A 129 13.21 4.26 14.02
N LEU A 130 12.23 3.83 13.23
CA LEU A 130 12.48 3.06 12.01
C LEU A 130 13.25 3.92 10.98
N GLU A 131 14.53 3.61 10.78
CA GLU A 131 15.34 4.22 9.73
C GLU A 131 14.95 3.66 8.36
N VAL A 132 14.84 4.56 7.37
CA VAL A 132 14.65 4.14 5.97
C VAL A 132 16.02 3.75 5.41
N GLY A 133 16.24 2.44 5.25
CA GLY A 133 17.45 1.91 4.62
C GLY A 133 17.38 1.89 3.10
N ASP A 134 18.52 1.60 2.48
CA ASP A 134 18.60 1.32 1.05
C ASP A 134 17.81 0.03 0.72
N PRO A 135 17.21 -0.05 -0.49
CA PRO A 135 16.51 -1.26 -0.90
C PRO A 135 17.49 -2.45 -0.90
N PRO A 136 17.05 -3.64 -0.45
CA PRO A 136 17.89 -4.83 -0.49
C PRO A 136 18.29 -5.14 -1.94
N THR A 137 19.55 -5.49 -2.13
CA THR A 137 20.07 -5.97 -3.42
C THR A 137 19.31 -7.24 -3.82
N PRO A 138 18.84 -7.37 -5.08
CA PRO A 138 18.11 -8.55 -5.55
C PRO A 138 18.93 -9.85 -5.50
#